data_AF-A0A9W8GR56-F1
#
_entry.id   AF-A0A9W8GR56-F1
#
_cell.length_a   1.000
_cell.length_b   1.000
_cell.length_c   1.000
_cell.angle_alpha   90.00
_cell.angle_beta   90.00
_cell.angle_gamma   90.00
#
_symmetry.space_group_name_H-M   'P 1'
#
loop_
_entity.id
_entity.type
_entity.pdbx_description
1 polymer ?
#
loop_
_entity_poly.entity_id
_entity_poly.type
_entity_poly.pdbx_seq_one_letter_code
_entity_poly.pdbx_strand_id
1 'polypeptide(L)'
;MTTLEQIQLERGSVVVKFGVASSSASSIRKLAHTFSTNPNESLSAIELHADFIQHCVEFGGFDAALAVFDTFSLAYGTTISNVHVIIQAQGLDEAAVRRVLRGYFSAWPIANRNGDLSATRPASPIPALFSTGSLGLMAMFGGQRGTGNYLDEAEWLLDVYRPLLLDF
;
A
#
# COMPACT_ATOMS: atom_id res chain seq x y z
N MET A 1 -11.11 -24.83 9.63
CA MET A 1 -9.66 -24.66 9.36
C MET A 1 -9.54 -24.10 7.95
N THR A 2 -9.06 -22.87 7.81
CA THR A 2 -8.85 -22.24 6.50
C THR A 2 -7.53 -22.76 5.95
N THR A 3 -7.57 -23.52 4.86
CA THR A 3 -6.35 -23.99 4.19
C THR A 3 -5.71 -22.81 3.48
N LEU A 4 -4.41 -22.61 3.74
CA LEU A 4 -3.62 -21.58 3.08
C LEU A 4 -2.83 -22.19 1.92
N GLU A 5 -2.91 -21.55 0.77
CA GLU A 5 -2.11 -21.87 -0.40
C GLU A 5 -1.03 -20.82 -0.60
N GLN A 6 0.19 -21.28 -0.88
CA GLN A 6 1.31 -20.39 -1.17
C GLN A 6 1.23 -19.90 -2.62
N ILE A 7 1.44 -18.60 -2.79
CA ILE A 7 1.62 -17.93 -4.07
C ILE A 7 2.98 -17.25 -4.05
N GLN A 8 3.65 -17.29 -5.19
CA GLN A 8 4.98 -16.76 -5.38
C GLN A 8 4.97 -15.79 -6.57
N LEU A 9 5.49 -14.58 -6.33
CA LEU A 9 5.78 -13.59 -7.35
C LEU A 9 7.29 -13.51 -7.52
N GLU A 10 7.75 -13.45 -8.76
CA GLU A 10 9.17 -13.37 -9.09
C GLU A 10 9.40 -12.24 -10.07
N ARG A 11 10.42 -11.41 -9.80
CA ARG A 11 10.90 -10.38 -10.71
C ARG A 11 12.42 -10.23 -10.57
N GLY A 12 13.16 -10.58 -11.62
CA GLY A 12 14.62 -10.60 -11.57
C GLY A 12 15.11 -11.52 -10.44
N SER A 13 15.86 -10.97 -9.48
CA SER A 13 16.33 -11.70 -8.30
C SER A 13 15.39 -11.63 -7.10
N VAL A 14 14.28 -10.87 -7.19
CA VAL A 14 13.36 -10.65 -6.07
C VAL A 14 12.20 -11.62 -6.14
N VAL A 15 11.96 -12.29 -5.02
CA VAL A 15 10.90 -13.27 -4.86
C VAL A 15 10.07 -12.90 -3.64
N VAL A 16 8.77 -12.74 -3.84
CA VAL A 16 7.80 -12.49 -2.77
C VAL A 16 6.88 -13.70 -2.67
N LYS A 17 6.79 -14.28 -1.47
CA LYS A 17 5.94 -15.44 -1.17
C LYS A 17 4.92 -15.06 -0.12
N PHE A 18 3.66 -15.40 -0.35
CA PHE A 18 2.60 -15.15 0.60
C PHE A 18 1.55 -16.26 0.56
N GLY A 19 0.96 -16.54 1.72
CA GLY A 19 -0.12 -17.50 1.88
C GLY A 19 -1.47 -16.84 1.79
N VAL A 20 -2.37 -17.37 0.95
CA VAL A 20 -3.75 -16.89 0.79
C VAL A 20 -4.74 -18.01 1.03
N ALA A 21 -5.98 -17.68 1.39
CA ALA A 21 -7.02 -18.69 1.51
C ALA A 21 -7.26 -19.41 0.17
N SER A 22 -7.46 -20.73 0.21
CA SER A 22 -7.75 -21.55 -1.00
C SER A 22 -8.89 -21.00 -1.86
N SER A 23 -9.88 -20.33 -1.26
CA SER A 23 -10.99 -19.69 -1.99
C SER A 23 -10.53 -18.59 -2.95
N SER A 24 -9.48 -17.84 -2.59
CA SER A 24 -8.93 -16.73 -3.39
C SER A 24 -7.74 -17.13 -4.25
N ALA A 25 -7.10 -18.27 -3.94
CA ALA A 25 -5.85 -18.70 -4.56
C ALA A 25 -5.93 -18.83 -6.09
N SER A 26 -7.03 -19.37 -6.62
CA SER A 26 -7.20 -19.54 -8.07
C SER A 26 -7.29 -18.21 -8.83
N SER A 27 -7.96 -17.21 -8.26
CA SER A 27 -8.08 -15.87 -8.85
C SER A 27 -6.73 -15.15 -8.82
N ILE A 28 -6.06 -15.18 -7.66
CA ILE A 28 -4.77 -14.52 -7.47
C ILE A 28 -3.69 -15.12 -8.38
N ARG A 29 -3.67 -16.45 -8.60
CA ARG A 29 -2.75 -17.07 -9.57
C ARG A 29 -2.99 -16.57 -10.99
N LYS A 30 -4.24 -16.46 -11.43
CA LYS A 30 -4.57 -15.92 -12.76
C LYS A 30 -4.04 -14.48 -12.91
N LEU A 31 -4.19 -13.66 -11.87
CA LEU A 31 -3.66 -12.29 -11.86
C LEU A 31 -2.14 -12.24 -11.84
N ALA A 32 -1.51 -13.13 -11.08
CA ALA A 32 -0.05 -13.27 -11.06
C ALA A 32 0.50 -13.64 -12.46
N HIS A 33 -0.24 -14.44 -13.24
CA HIS A 33 0.15 -14.76 -14.62
C HIS A 33 0.02 -13.57 -15.59
N THR A 34 -0.94 -12.66 -15.37
CA THR A 34 -1.11 -11.46 -16.22
C THR A 34 -0.31 -10.27 -15.73
N PHE A 35 0.27 -10.35 -14.54
CA PHE A 35 1.14 -9.34 -13.96
C PHE A 35 2.48 -9.32 -14.71
N SER A 36 2.46 -8.66 -15.88
CA SER A 36 3.65 -8.44 -16.70
C SER A 36 4.48 -7.34 -16.07
N THR A 37 5.66 -7.71 -15.61
CA THR A 37 6.60 -6.81 -14.99
C THR A 37 7.84 -6.69 -15.88
N ASN A 38 8.27 -5.47 -16.19
CA ASN A 38 9.50 -5.24 -16.94
C ASN A 38 10.69 -5.90 -16.21
N PRO A 39 11.33 -6.94 -16.78
CA PRO A 39 12.36 -7.73 -16.09
C PRO A 39 13.63 -6.94 -15.79
N ASN A 40 13.82 -5.79 -16.43
CA ASN A 40 15.00 -4.93 -16.22
C ASN A 40 14.81 -3.93 -15.07
N GLU A 41 13.63 -3.87 -14.46
CA GLU A 41 13.36 -2.97 -13.36
C GLU A 41 13.74 -3.65 -12.03
N SER A 42 14.74 -3.08 -11.36
CA SER A 42 15.18 -3.53 -10.03
C SER A 42 14.18 -3.06 -8.99
N LEU A 43 13.32 -3.95 -8.52
CA LEU A 43 12.37 -3.69 -7.43
C LEU A 43 12.84 -4.34 -6.14
N SER A 44 12.57 -3.69 -5.00
CA SER A 44 12.55 -4.36 -3.71
C SER A 44 11.32 -5.25 -3.54
N ALA A 45 11.32 -6.13 -2.52
CA ALA A 45 10.20 -7.02 -2.24
C ALA A 45 8.91 -6.25 -1.91
N ILE A 46 9.01 -5.14 -1.17
CA ILE A 46 7.86 -4.31 -0.79
C ILE A 46 7.26 -3.60 -2.00
N GLU A 47 8.09 -3.14 -2.94
CA GLU A 47 7.63 -2.57 -4.21
C GLU A 47 6.89 -3.60 -5.05
N LEU A 48 7.46 -4.81 -5.21
CA LEU A 48 6.83 -5.87 -6.00
C LEU A 48 5.46 -6.26 -5.43
N HIS A 49 5.37 -6.35 -4.10
CA HIS A 49 4.12 -6.67 -3.41
C HIS A 49 3.09 -5.55 -3.56
N ALA A 50 3.50 -4.28 -3.42
CA ALA A 50 2.62 -3.12 -3.60
C ALA A 50 2.11 -2.97 -5.03
N ASP A 51 2.98 -3.13 -6.04
CA ASP A 51 2.59 -3.13 -7.45
C ASP A 51 1.57 -4.24 -7.74
N PHE A 52 1.75 -5.41 -7.13
CA PHE A 52 0.80 -6.50 -7.32
C PHE A 52 -0.56 -6.24 -6.67
N ILE A 53 -0.61 -5.54 -5.52
CA ILE A 53 -1.88 -5.07 -4.93
C ILE A 53 -2.60 -4.17 -5.94
N GLN A 54 -1.89 -3.19 -6.49
CA GLN A 54 -2.46 -2.27 -7.48
C GLN A 54 -3.01 -3.04 -8.70
N HIS A 55 -2.23 -3.99 -9.23
CA HIS A 55 -2.67 -4.83 -10.34
C HIS A 55 -3.93 -5.66 -9.99
N CYS A 56 -4.01 -6.19 -8.77
CA CYS A 56 -5.21 -6.89 -8.30
C CYS A 56 -6.43 -5.97 -8.23
N VAL A 57 -6.25 -4.72 -7.79
CA VAL A 57 -7.32 -3.71 -7.77
C VAL A 57 -7.81 -3.40 -9.19
N GLU A 58 -6.88 -3.27 -10.14
CA GLU A 58 -7.18 -2.90 -11.53
C GLU A 58 -7.84 -4.05 -12.33
N PHE A 59 -7.41 -5.30 -12.12
CA PHE A 59 -7.77 -6.43 -13.00
C PHE A 59 -8.44 -7.62 -12.30
N GLY A 60 -8.43 -7.67 -10.97
CA GLY A 60 -8.64 -8.90 -10.20
C GLY A 60 -9.87 -8.97 -9.31
N GLY A 61 -10.58 -7.85 -9.15
CA GLY A 61 -11.71 -7.74 -8.23
C GLY A 61 -11.28 -7.48 -6.78
N PHE A 62 -12.28 -7.18 -5.95
CA PHE A 62 -12.08 -6.69 -4.59
C PHE A 62 -11.52 -7.75 -3.63
N ASP A 63 -11.95 -9.00 -3.73
CA ASP A 63 -11.55 -10.06 -2.79
C ASP A 63 -10.07 -10.45 -2.96
N ALA A 64 -9.59 -10.54 -4.20
CA ALA A 64 -8.19 -10.85 -4.48
C ALA A 64 -7.27 -9.72 -4.00
N ALA A 65 -7.65 -8.46 -4.27
CA ALA A 65 -6.90 -7.29 -3.81
C ALA A 65 -6.83 -7.24 -2.27
N LEU A 66 -7.93 -7.49 -1.57
CA LEU A 66 -7.95 -7.53 -0.10
C LEU A 66 -7.10 -8.67 0.46
N ALA A 67 -7.22 -9.88 -0.09
CA ALA A 67 -6.40 -11.00 0.36
C ALA A 67 -4.89 -10.74 0.19
N VAL A 68 -4.48 -10.12 -0.91
CA VAL A 68 -3.07 -9.72 -1.11
C VAL A 68 -2.69 -8.57 -0.18
N PHE A 69 -3.57 -7.59 0.02
CA PHE A 69 -3.35 -6.47 0.95
C PHE A 69 -3.18 -6.93 2.40
N ASP A 70 -3.94 -7.93 2.84
CA ASP A 70 -3.77 -8.54 4.17
C ASP A 70 -2.40 -9.19 4.31
N THR A 71 -1.94 -9.91 3.28
CA THR A 71 -0.61 -10.51 3.30
C THR A 71 0.51 -9.47 3.31
N PHE A 72 0.35 -8.36 2.60
CA PHE A 72 1.27 -7.22 2.67
C PHE A 72 1.30 -6.65 4.08
N SER A 73 0.12 -6.48 4.67
CA SER A 73 -0.01 -5.86 5.98
C SER A 73 0.63 -6.70 7.08
N LEU A 74 0.50 -8.02 6.99
CA LEU A 74 1.17 -8.98 7.87
C LEU A 74 2.68 -9.03 7.62
N ALA A 75 3.13 -9.03 6.37
CA ALA A 75 4.54 -9.16 6.01
C ALA A 75 5.37 -7.95 6.45
N TYR A 76 4.83 -6.75 6.31
CA TYR A 76 5.55 -5.50 6.60
C TYR A 76 5.10 -4.80 7.89
N GLY A 77 4.13 -5.37 8.62
CA GLY A 77 3.68 -4.87 9.91
C GLY A 77 2.82 -3.60 9.85
N THR A 78 2.13 -3.34 8.73
CA THR A 78 1.18 -2.22 8.66
C THR A 78 -0.05 -2.48 9.53
N THR A 79 -0.23 -3.69 10.05
CA THR A 79 -1.24 -4.06 11.07
C THR A 79 -0.93 -3.54 12.47
N ILE A 80 0.27 -2.97 12.72
CA ILE A 80 0.65 -2.37 14.00
C ILE A 80 1.35 -1.01 13.85
N SER A 81 1.79 -0.65 12.64
CA SER A 81 2.51 0.59 12.35
C SER A 81 1.95 1.29 11.12
N ASN A 82 2.27 2.57 10.97
CA ASN A 82 1.90 3.34 9.80
C ASN A 82 2.82 3.03 8.61
N VAL A 83 2.26 2.91 7.41
CA VAL A 83 3.01 2.62 6.17
C VAL A 83 4.15 3.61 5.91
N HIS A 84 4.01 4.88 6.27
CA HIS A 84 5.06 5.89 6.14
C HIS A 84 6.28 5.58 7.03
N VAL A 85 6.07 5.06 8.23
CA VAL A 85 7.14 4.64 9.14
C VAL A 85 7.86 3.42 8.57
N ILE A 86 7.11 2.47 8.00
CA ILE A 86 7.67 1.27 7.38
C ILE A 86 8.53 1.64 6.17
N ILE A 87 8.04 2.50 5.29
CA ILE A 87 8.78 2.98 4.12
C ILE A 87 10.08 3.68 4.53
N GLN A 88 10.01 4.55 5.55
CA GLN A 88 11.19 5.23 6.06
C GLN A 88 12.23 4.23 6.62
N ALA A 89 11.78 3.21 7.35
CA ALA A 89 12.67 2.18 7.89
C ALA A 89 13.31 1.29 6.80
N GLN A 90 12.65 1.13 5.66
CA GLN A 90 13.17 0.39 4.50
C GLN A 90 14.20 1.20 3.69
N GLY A 91 14.35 2.50 3.96
CA GLY A 91 15.34 3.35 3.27
C GLY A 91 15.07 3.48 1.77
N LEU A 92 13.81 3.44 1.36
CA LEU A 92 13.39 3.54 -0.04
C LEU A 92 13.67 4.93 -0.61
N ASP A 93 14.02 4.98 -1.89
CA ASP A 93 14.10 6.25 -2.63
C ASP A 93 12.71 6.78 -2.97
N GLU A 94 12.63 8.00 -3.52
CA GLU A 94 11.36 8.66 -3.81
C GLU A 94 10.48 7.88 -4.80
N ALA A 95 11.09 7.26 -5.82
CA ALA A 95 10.34 6.48 -6.81
C ALA A 95 9.74 5.22 -6.19
N ALA A 96 10.52 4.50 -5.36
CA ALA A 96 10.07 3.34 -4.61
C ALA A 96 9.01 3.72 -3.55
N VAL A 97 9.17 4.85 -2.85
CA VAL A 97 8.16 5.39 -1.91
C VAL A 97 6.84 5.61 -2.64
N ARG A 98 6.88 6.34 -3.76
CA ARG A 98 5.69 6.67 -4.57
C ARG A 98 4.97 5.40 -5.01
N ARG A 99 5.73 4.41 -5.50
CA ARG A 99 5.23 3.10 -5.90
C ARG A 99 4.54 2.36 -4.76
N VAL A 100 5.21 2.22 -3.61
CA VAL A 100 4.66 1.48 -2.46
C VAL A 100 3.40 2.16 -1.93
N LEU A 101 3.40 3.49 -1.79
CA LEU A 101 2.23 4.22 -1.32
C LEU A 101 1.06 4.12 -2.30
N ARG A 102 1.30 4.25 -3.61
CA ARG A 102 0.25 4.11 -4.63
C ARG A 102 -0.39 2.72 -4.57
N GLY A 103 0.42 1.66 -4.48
CA GLY A 103 -0.08 0.30 -4.31
C GLY A 103 -0.86 0.12 -3.02
N TYR A 104 -0.34 0.60 -1.89
CA TYR A 104 -0.99 0.52 -0.59
C TYR A 104 -2.35 1.23 -0.57
N PHE A 105 -2.43 2.46 -1.05
CA PHE A 105 -3.67 3.23 -1.02
C PHE A 105 -4.65 2.85 -2.14
N SER A 106 -4.22 2.15 -3.19
CA SER A 106 -5.13 1.63 -4.22
C SER A 106 -6.21 0.69 -3.65
N ALA A 107 -5.88 -0.07 -2.60
CA ALA A 107 -6.82 -0.95 -1.91
C ALA A 107 -7.74 -0.22 -0.91
N TRP A 108 -7.47 1.05 -0.60
CA TRP A 108 -8.18 1.80 0.43
C TRP A 108 -9.69 1.89 0.23
N PRO A 109 -10.22 2.21 -0.97
CA PRO A 109 -11.67 2.30 -1.18
C PRO A 109 -12.38 0.96 -0.94
N ILE A 110 -11.68 -0.14 -1.19
CA ILE A 110 -12.20 -1.50 -1.05
C ILE A 110 -12.25 -1.89 0.43
N ALA A 111 -11.14 -1.69 1.13
CA ALA A 111 -11.05 -1.93 2.57
C ALA A 111 -12.07 -1.07 3.35
N ASN A 112 -12.30 0.17 2.90
CA ASN A 112 -13.25 1.08 3.54
C ASN A 112 -14.71 0.58 3.39
N ARG A 113 -15.09 0.16 2.17
CA ARG A 113 -16.46 -0.28 1.87
C ARG A 113 -16.84 -1.58 2.59
N ASN A 114 -15.89 -2.47 2.81
CA ASN A 114 -16.16 -3.76 3.46
C ASN A 114 -16.18 -3.67 5.00
N GLY A 115 -15.93 -2.50 5.59
CA GLY A 115 -15.77 -2.36 7.05
C GLY A 115 -14.47 -2.98 7.58
N ASP A 116 -13.66 -3.58 6.71
CA ASP A 116 -12.36 -4.19 6.99
C ASP A 116 -11.28 -3.14 7.32
N LEU A 117 -11.54 -1.86 7.08
CA LEU A 117 -10.71 -0.80 7.66
C LEU A 117 -10.73 -0.80 9.19
N SER A 118 -11.67 -1.46 9.87
CA SER A 118 -11.59 -1.65 11.33
C SER A 118 -10.62 -2.79 11.73
N ALA A 119 -10.35 -3.73 10.83
CA ALA A 119 -9.41 -4.84 11.02
C ALA A 119 -8.00 -4.54 10.44
N THR A 120 -7.92 -3.66 9.43
CA THR A 120 -6.67 -3.22 8.76
C THR A 120 -6.22 -1.81 9.13
N ARG A 121 -7.08 -0.96 9.73
CA ARG A 121 -6.54 -0.04 10.74
C ARG A 121 -6.03 -0.95 11.82
N PRO A 122 -4.74 -0.91 12.15
CA PRO A 122 -4.37 -1.28 13.49
C PRO A 122 -5.29 -0.46 14.42
N ALA A 123 -5.51 -0.89 15.65
CA ALA A 123 -5.58 0.11 16.70
C ALA A 123 -4.22 0.84 16.73
N SER A 124 -3.89 1.56 15.66
CA SER A 124 -2.59 2.14 15.37
C SER A 124 -2.51 3.14 16.47
N PRO A 125 -1.60 2.92 17.43
CA PRO A 125 -1.55 3.76 18.59
C PRO A 125 -1.51 5.18 18.04
N ILE A 126 -2.48 6.00 18.50
CA ILE A 126 -2.56 7.40 18.12
C ILE A 126 -1.11 7.92 18.16
N PRO A 127 -0.56 8.42 17.04
CA PRO A 127 0.87 8.69 16.97
C PRO A 127 1.27 9.53 18.18
N ALA A 128 2.45 9.28 18.76
CA ALA A 128 2.83 9.87 20.05
C ALA A 128 2.65 11.40 20.12
N LEU A 129 2.80 12.07 18.97
CA LEU A 129 2.56 13.51 18.80
C LEU A 129 1.11 13.93 19.14
N PHE A 130 0.13 13.07 18.86
CA PHE A 130 -1.30 13.30 19.07
C PHE A 130 -1.85 12.63 20.34
N SER A 131 -1.06 11.82 21.05
CA SER A 131 -1.53 11.06 22.22
C SER A 131 -1.35 11.79 23.55
N THR A 132 -0.61 12.89 23.58
CA THR A 132 -0.36 13.68 24.79
C THR A 132 -1.15 14.99 24.82
N GLY A 133 -1.82 15.26 25.96
CA GLY A 133 -2.46 16.55 26.22
C GLY A 133 -1.49 17.68 26.60
N SER A 134 -0.19 17.39 26.69
CA SER A 134 0.84 18.37 27.05
C SER A 134 1.35 19.19 25.87
N LEU A 135 0.91 18.88 24.65
CA LEU A 135 1.34 19.56 23.42
C LEU A 135 0.17 20.33 22.80
N GLY A 136 0.41 21.60 22.48
CA GLY A 136 -0.49 22.39 21.63
C GLY A 136 -0.14 22.15 20.17
N LEU A 137 -1.11 21.70 19.37
CA LEU A 137 -0.93 21.49 17.93
C LEU A 137 -1.55 22.66 17.16
N MET A 138 -0.80 23.22 16.22
CA MET A 138 -1.24 24.29 15.33
C MET A 138 -0.92 23.92 13.89
N ALA A 139 -1.92 23.93 13.02
CA ALA A 139 -1.74 23.76 11.59
C ALA A 139 -1.51 25.13 10.94
N MET A 140 -0.46 25.23 10.11
CA MET A 140 -0.16 26.42 9.33
C MET A 140 -0.28 26.09 7.85
N PHE A 141 -0.97 26.94 7.09
CA PHE A 141 -1.15 26.78 5.65
C PHE A 141 -0.26 27.78 4.92
N GLY A 142 0.66 27.27 4.10
CA GLY A 142 1.57 28.08 3.31
C GLY A 142 0.87 28.86 2.19
N GLY A 143 1.45 29.98 1.80
CA GLY A 143 1.01 30.77 0.64
C GLY A 143 1.84 30.49 -0.62
N GLN A 144 1.62 31.33 -1.63
CA GLN A 144 2.10 31.16 -3.02
C GLN A 144 3.62 30.99 -3.25
N ARG A 145 4.48 31.14 -2.23
CA ARG A 145 5.95 31.12 -2.36
C ARG A 145 6.62 29.95 -1.65
N GLY A 146 5.87 28.94 -1.21
CA GLY A 146 6.39 27.83 -0.40
C GLY A 146 7.38 26.91 -1.13
N THR A 147 7.18 26.67 -2.43
CA THR A 147 8.04 25.83 -3.28
C THR A 147 8.14 26.44 -4.68
N GLY A 148 9.22 26.12 -5.42
CA GLY A 148 9.41 26.58 -6.80
C GLY A 148 8.42 25.93 -7.78
N ASN A 149 7.97 24.70 -7.48
CA ASN A 149 7.13 23.87 -8.35
C ASN A 149 5.95 23.26 -7.59
N TYR A 150 4.99 24.09 -7.18
CA TYR A 150 3.78 23.62 -6.46
C TYR A 150 2.91 22.64 -7.27
N LEU A 151 3.00 22.67 -8.60
CA LEU A 151 2.26 21.73 -9.47
C LEU A 151 2.83 20.32 -9.40
N ASP A 152 4.15 20.16 -9.26
CA ASP A 152 4.79 18.85 -9.15
C ASP A 152 4.36 18.15 -7.85
N GLU A 153 4.23 18.92 -6.76
CA GLU A 153 3.71 18.44 -5.48
C GLU A 153 2.24 17.99 -5.59
N ALA A 154 1.41 18.76 -6.29
CA ALA A 154 0.01 18.40 -6.52
C ALA A 154 -0.13 17.15 -7.41
N GLU A 155 0.67 17.03 -8.46
CA GLU A 155 0.72 15.83 -9.32
C GLU A 155 1.13 14.61 -8.51
N TRP A 156 2.17 14.73 -7.68
CA TRP A 156 2.63 13.65 -6.81
C TRP A 156 1.53 13.20 -5.84
N LEU A 157 0.84 14.14 -5.19
CA LEU A 157 -0.27 13.84 -4.29
C LEU A 157 -1.41 13.13 -5.01
N LEU A 158 -1.78 13.60 -6.21
CA LEU A 158 -2.86 13.04 -7.01
C LEU A 158 -2.53 11.69 -7.64
N ASP A 159 -1.25 11.35 -7.83
CA ASP A 159 -0.86 10.02 -8.29
C ASP A 159 -0.88 9.00 -7.14
N VAL A 160 -0.39 9.38 -5.97
CA VAL A 160 -0.26 8.47 -4.82
C VAL A 160 -1.57 8.33 -4.05
N TYR A 161 -2.17 9.46 -3.67
CA TYR A 161 -3.31 9.51 -2.76
C TYR A 161 -4.63 9.73 -3.47
N ARG A 162 -4.69 9.57 -4.81
CA ARG A 162 -5.94 9.65 -5.57
C ARG A 162 -7.11 9.00 -4.83
N PRO A 163 -6.99 7.75 -4.33
CA PRO A 163 -8.13 7.07 -3.70
C PRO A 163 -8.65 7.75 -2.43
N LEU A 164 -7.83 8.57 -1.76
CA LEU A 164 -8.21 9.37 -0.58
C LEU A 164 -8.74 10.75 -0.95
N LEU A 165 -8.33 11.26 -2.10
CA LEU A 165 -8.59 12.63 -2.54
C LEU A 165 -9.78 12.75 -3.49
N LEU A 166 -10.38 11.64 -3.93
CA LEU A 166 -11.48 11.63 -4.93
C LEU A 166 -12.66 12.54 -4.59
N ASP A 167 -12.91 12.81 -3.31
CA ASP A 167 -14.03 13.62 -2.83
C ASP A 167 -13.71 15.13 -2.72
N PHE A 168 -12.46 15.54 -2.95
CA PHE A 168 -11.95 16.92 -2.81
C PHE A 168 -11.62 17.55 -4.16
#